data_AF-A0A954MTW2-F1
#
_entry.id   AF-A0A954MTW2-F1
#
_cell.length_a   1.000
_cell.length_b   1.000
_cell.length_c   1.000
_cell.angle_alpha   90.00
_cell.angle_beta   90.00
_cell.angle_gamma   90.00
#
_symmetry.space_group_name_H-M   'P 1'
#
loop_
_entity.id
_entity.type
_entity.pdbx_description
1 polymer ?
#
loop_
_entity_poly.entity_id
_entity_poly.type
_entity_poly.pdbx_seq_one_letter_code
_entity_poly.pdbx_strand_id
1 'polypeptide(L)' 'MATIIIDGQELQIGDDERLNCIQAADRAGISIPFYCWHPGLSVVASCRMCLVEVGAKNKDTGKIDMQPKLVPGCQTP' A
#
# COMPACT_ATOMS: atom_id res chain seq x y z
N MET A 1 15.76 6.57 2.91
CA MET A 1 15.16 5.79 1.82
C MET A 1 14.62 4.49 2.40
N ALA A 2 13.39 4.12 2.06
CA ALA A 2 12.77 2.86 2.46
C ALA A 2 12.46 2.02 1.21
N THR A 3 12.59 0.69 1.32
CA THR A 3 12.19 -0.24 0.26
C THR A 3 10.88 -0.90 0.62
N ILE A 4 9.92 -0.84 -0.29
CA ILE A 4 8.66 -1.59 -0.19
C ILE A 4 8.61 -2.66 -1.27
N ILE A 5 7.82 -3.71 -1.03
CA ILE A 5 7.62 -4.81 -1.97
C ILE A 5 6.15 -4.81 -2.38
N ILE A 6 5.87 -4.67 -3.67
CA ILE A 6 4.52 -4.70 -4.25
C ILE A 6 4.47 -5.84 -5.25
N ASP A 7 3.69 -6.89 -4.98
CA ASP A 7 3.54 -8.06 -5.86
C ASP A 7 4.88 -8.64 -6.37
N GLY A 8 5.88 -8.66 -5.48
CA GLY A 8 7.24 -9.15 -5.76
C GLY A 8 8.18 -8.13 -6.40
N GLN A 9 7.71 -6.92 -6.71
CA GLN A 9 8.53 -5.83 -7.23
C GLN A 9 9.06 -4.97 -6.08
N GLU A 10 10.37 -4.78 -6.02
CA GLU A 10 10.99 -3.86 -5.06
C GLU A 10 10.94 -2.42 -5.59
N LEU A 11 10.39 -1.52 -4.78
CA LEU A 11 10.33 -0.09 -5.09
C LEU A 11 11.01 0.72 -3.99
N GLN A 12 11.85 1.67 -4.40
CA GLN A 12 12.46 2.63 -3.49
C GLN A 12 11.53 3.83 -3.27
N ILE A 13 11.34 4.21 -2.01
CA ILE A 13 10.59 5.38 -1.59
C ILE A 13 11.55 6.39 -0.97
N GLY A 14 11.48 7.64 -1.45
CA GLY A 14 12.24 8.76 -0.95
C GLY A 14 11.85 9.12 0.49
N ASP A 15 12.76 9.76 1.24
CA ASP A 15 12.54 10.06 2.66
C ASP A 15 11.36 11.00 2.92
N ASP A 16 11.06 11.89 1.97
CA ASP A 16 9.94 12.84 2.06
C ASP A 16 8.66 12.32 1.41
N GLU A 17 8.67 11.10 0.87
CA GLU A 17 7.53 10.53 0.16
C GLU A 17 6.61 9.77 1.11
N ARG A 18 5.34 10.17 1.11
CA ARG A 18 4.29 9.48 1.83
C ARG A 18 3.21 9.06 0.86
N LEU A 19 3.22 7.78 0.52
CA LEU A 19 2.26 7.17 -0.39
C LEU A 19 1.32 6.30 0.41
N ASN A 20 0.07 6.21 -0.01
CA ASN A 20 -0.77 5.09 0.39
C ASN A 20 -0.56 3.91 -0.59
N CYS A 21 -1.15 2.74 -0.29
CA CYS A 21 -0.98 1.57 -1.16
C CYS A 21 -1.49 1.80 -2.59
N ILE A 22 -2.50 2.66 -2.82
CA ILE A 22 -2.98 2.98 -4.18
C ILE A 22 -1.88 3.69 -4.97
N GLN A 23 -1.28 4.72 -4.39
CA GLN A 23 -0.20 5.48 -5.03
C GLN A 23 1.08 4.65 -5.18
N ALA A 24 1.38 3.79 -4.21
CA ALA A 24 2.51 2.89 -4.28
C ALA A 24 2.34 1.85 -5.40
N ALA A 25 1.16 1.24 -5.52
CA ALA A 25 0.83 0.30 -6.58
C ALA A 25 0.88 0.95 -7.97
N ASP A 26 0.38 2.18 -8.11
CA ASP A 26 0.44 2.94 -9.36
C ASP A 26 1.88 3.14 -9.85
N ARG A 27 2.83 3.40 -8.94
CA ARG A 27 4.28 3.45 -9.28
C ARG A 27 4.85 2.13 -9.74
N ALA A 28 4.31 1.01 -9.26
CA ALA A 28 4.64 -0.33 -9.74
C ALA A 28 3.88 -0.71 -11.04
N GLY A 29 3.08 0.20 -11.60
CA GLY A 29 2.27 -0.03 -12.79
C GLY A 29 1.01 -0.88 -12.53
N ILE A 30 0.60 -1.00 -11.27
CA ILE A 30 -0.54 -1.83 -10.84
C ILE A 30 -1.71 -0.92 -10.47
N SER A 31 -2.78 -1.01 -11.25
CA SER A 31 -3.99 -0.21 -11.02
C SER A 31 -4.90 -0.86 -9.99
N ILE A 32 -5.05 -0.23 -8.82
CA ILE A 32 -6.02 -0.63 -7.80
C ILE A 32 -7.34 0.13 -8.03
N PRO A 33 -8.50 -0.55 -8.09
CA PRO A 33 -9.78 0.12 -8.29
C PRO A 33 -10.22 0.89 -7.03
N PHE A 34 -10.74 2.10 -7.21
CA PHE A 34 -11.30 2.93 -6.15
C PHE A 34 -12.43 3.83 -6.66
N TYR A 35 -13.41 4.10 -5.79
CA TYR A 35 -14.45 5.11 -6.04
C TYR A 35 -14.33 6.32 -5.11
N CYS A 36 -14.09 6.06 -3.82
CA CYS A 36 -14.16 7.08 -2.77
C CYS A 36 -12.80 7.69 -2.41
N TRP A 37 -11.78 7.56 -3.27
CA TRP A 37 -10.44 8.10 -3.02
C TRP A 37 -10.01 9.05 -4.14
N HIS A 38 -9.34 10.14 -3.77
CA HIS A 38 -8.74 11.10 -4.67
C HIS A 38 -7.55 11.77 -3.97
N PRO A 39 -6.41 12.02 -4.63
CA PRO A 39 -5.21 12.56 -3.98
C PRO A 39 -5.39 13.97 -3.39
N GLY A 40 -6.34 14.75 -3.92
CA GLY A 40 -6.68 16.09 -3.43
C GLY A 40 -7.79 16.15 -2.36
N LEU A 41 -8.30 15.01 -1.89
CA LEU A 41 -9.39 14.95 -0.90
C LEU A 41 -9.00 14.11 0.32
N SER A 42 -9.68 14.33 1.45
CA SER A 42 -9.51 13.51 2.65
C SER A 42 -9.95 12.06 2.40
N VAL A 43 -9.23 11.10 3.02
CA VAL A 43 -9.53 9.67 2.90
C VAL A 43 -10.77 9.30 3.71
N VAL A 44 -11.73 8.60 3.07
CA VAL A 44 -12.99 8.15 3.73
C VAL A 44 -13.12 6.63 3.86
N ALA A 45 -12.44 5.86 3.01
CA ALA A 45 -12.43 4.40 3.00
C ALA A 45 -13.83 3.71 3.00
N SER A 46 -14.86 4.34 2.43
CA SER A 46 -16.25 3.83 2.45
C SER A 46 -16.51 2.73 1.42
N CYS A 47 -15.96 2.84 0.20
CA CYS A 47 -16.30 1.92 -0.89
C CYS A 47 -15.68 0.52 -0.78
N ARG A 48 -14.61 0.37 0.02
CA ARG A 48 -13.84 -0.88 0.20
C ARG A 48 -13.39 -1.58 -1.10
N MET A 49 -13.36 -0.87 -2.22
CA MET A 49 -12.93 -1.41 -3.52
C MET A 49 -11.40 -1.64 -3.57
N CYS A 50 -10.64 -0.81 -2.86
CA CYS A 50 -9.18 -0.84 -2.82
C CYS A 50 -8.61 -1.77 -1.74
N LEU A 51 -9.32 -2.84 -1.36
CA LEU A 51 -8.83 -3.77 -0.35
C LEU A 51 -7.58 -4.52 -0.86
N VAL A 52 -6.54 -4.56 -0.03
CA VAL A 52 -5.25 -5.21 -0.33
C VAL A 52 -4.76 -6.04 0.85
N GLU A 53 -3.92 -7.02 0.55
CA GLU A 53 -3.12 -7.74 1.55
C GLU A 53 -1.86 -6.94 1.87
N VAL A 54 -1.51 -6.84 3.15
CA VAL A 54 -0.28 -6.16 3.58
C VAL A 54 0.45 -7.01 4.59
N GLY A 55 1.77 -6.89 4.61
CA GLY A 55 2.63 -7.57 5.55
C GLY A 55 3.86 -6.73 5.87
N ALA A 56 4.58 -7.14 6.90
CA ALA A 56 5.85 -6.52 7.27
C ALA A 56 6.94 -7.59 7.32
N LYS A 57 8.15 -7.22 6.92
CA LYS A 57 9.30 -8.10 7.06
C LYS A 57 9.66 -8.23 8.54
N ASN A 58 9.60 -9.44 9.06
CA ASN A 58 10.02 -9.77 10.40
C ASN A 58 11.54 -9.58 10.52
N LYS A 59 11.98 -8.83 11.53
CA LYS A 59 13.41 -8.51 11.73
C LYS A 59 14.24 -9.73 12.13
N ASP A 60 13.63 -10.69 12.84
CA ASP A 60 14.33 -11.85 13.39
C ASP A 60 14.37 -13.01 12.39
N THR A 61 13.27 -13.26 11.69
CA THR A 61 13.14 -14.41 10.77
C THR A 61 13.36 -14.05 9.31
N GLY A 62 13.33 -12.76 8.96
CA GLY A 62 13.45 -12.27 7.59
C GLY A 62 12.24 -12.59 6.69
N LYS A 63 11.23 -13.30 7.20
CA LYS A 63 9.99 -13.64 6.48
C LYS A 63 9.01 -12.47 6.49
N ILE A 64 8.08 -12.46 5.54
CA ILE A 64 6.99 -11.49 5.51
C ILE A 64 5.83 -12.06 6.35
N ASP A 65 5.52 -11.39 7.45
CA ASP A 65 4.35 -11.70 8.27
C ASP A 65 3.15 -10.91 7.71
N MET A 66 2.23 -11.62 7.07
CA MET A 66 1.02 -11.03 6.48
C MET A 66 -0.03 -10.74 7.54
N GLN A 67 -0.75 -9.63 7.39
CA GLN A 67 -1.92 -9.34 8.20
C GLN A 67 -3.07 -10.27 7.81
N PRO A 68 -3.84 -10.79 8.78
CA PRO A 68 -4.91 -11.77 8.51
C PRO A 68 -6.13 -11.17 7.81
N LYS A 69 -6.26 -9.85 7.79
CA LYS A 69 -7.41 -9.14 7.18
C LYS A 69 -6.92 -8.26 6.06
N LEU A 70 -7.72 -8.18 5.00
CA LEU A 70 -7.55 -7.18 3.97
C LEU A 70 -7.74 -5.78 4.56
N VAL A 71 -6.93 -4.84 4.12
CA VAL A 71 -6.96 -3.45 4.57
C VAL A 71 -7.25 -2.51 3.40
N PRO A 72 -7.88 -1.35 3.62
CA PRO A 72 -8.15 -0.40 2.55
C PRO A 72 -6.85 0.29 2.10
N GLY A 73 -6.44 0.07 0.86
CA GLY A 73 -5.23 0.66 0.31
C GLY A 73 -5.23 2.19 0.29
N CYS A 74 -6.40 2.84 0.27
CA CYS A 74 -6.49 4.30 0.36
C CYS A 74 -6.09 4.87 1.73
N GLN A 75 -6.15 4.06 2.80
CA GLN A 75 -5.90 4.48 4.18
C GLN A 75 -4.60 3.90 4.75
N THR A 76 -4.08 2.83 4.13
CA THR A 76 -2.82 2.20 4.54
C THR A 76 -1.63 2.98 3.98
N PRO A 77 -0.71 3.46 4.86
CA PRO A 77 0.52 4.14 4.47
C PRO A 77 1.62 3.16 4.04
#